data_AF-A0A9D5HB57-F1
#
_entry.id   AF-A0A9D5HB57-F1
#
_cell.length_a   1.000
_cell.length_b   1.000
_cell.length_c   1.000
_cell.angle_alpha   90.00
_cell.angle_beta   90.00
_cell.angle_gamma   90.00
#
_symmetry.space_group_name_H-M   'P 1'
#
loop_
_entity.id
_entity.type
_entity.pdbx_description
1 polymer ?
#
loop_
_entity_poly.entity_id
_entity_poly.type
_entity_poly.pdbx_seq_one_letter_code
_entity_poly.pdbx_strand_id
1 'polypeptide(L)'
;MSSGASSAAAAAPAVSPAPSSPSFRLFRSPIHLFVLVILTVLAATGMVPASDIGFAILSIPYIYFLSVFSFPALAPGPSPSVFGDRKRNRIRATYVLVSAIIGLYLPIAYILEGVFNGDRDGIKPAARHLFLLSCQVFMEGVTFSQAFSLPVRAFVPVAYNSRRLFSIADWSRSEFAKVEQQQQGLGLRLLAGKGLVMANMAFWAFNLFGFLLPVYLPRALKRYYSIAHTSKD
;
A
#
# COMPACT_ATOMS: atom_id res chain seq x y z
N MET A 1 7.93 -34.51 -68.24
CA MET A 1 9.30 -33.97 -68.23
C MET A 1 9.23 -32.49 -67.91
N SER A 2 10.01 -32.05 -66.92
CA SER A 2 10.44 -30.65 -66.65
C SER A 2 9.36 -29.63 -66.25
N SER A 3 9.26 -29.27 -64.96
CA SER A 3 9.92 -28.13 -64.30
C SER A 3 8.95 -26.94 -64.23
N GLY A 4 8.51 -26.40 -63.08
CA GLY A 4 9.20 -26.22 -61.80
C GLY A 4 9.65 -24.75 -61.69
N ALA A 5 8.93 -23.93 -60.90
CA ALA A 5 9.46 -22.84 -60.05
C ALA A 5 8.32 -21.93 -59.54
N SER A 6 7.87 -22.24 -58.33
CA SER A 6 7.16 -21.33 -57.42
C SER A 6 8.19 -20.32 -56.88
N SER A 7 7.93 -19.02 -57.03
CA SER A 7 8.71 -17.97 -56.35
C SER A 7 7.95 -17.55 -55.09
N ALA A 8 8.22 -18.24 -53.98
CA ALA A 8 7.85 -17.79 -52.65
C ALA A 8 8.96 -16.87 -52.14
N ALA A 9 8.70 -15.57 -52.12
CA ALA A 9 9.56 -14.58 -51.47
C ALA A 9 9.61 -14.89 -49.96
N ALA A 10 10.77 -15.31 -49.47
CA ALA A 10 11.01 -15.55 -48.06
C ALA A 10 11.05 -14.21 -47.30
N ALA A 11 10.03 -13.97 -46.46
CA ALA A 11 10.03 -12.87 -45.53
C ALA A 11 11.05 -13.13 -44.41
N ALA A 12 11.98 -12.20 -44.22
CA ALA A 12 12.98 -12.25 -43.16
C ALA A 12 12.31 -12.22 -41.77
N PRO A 13 12.87 -12.91 -40.75
CA PRO A 13 12.30 -12.92 -39.41
C PRO A 13 12.42 -11.53 -38.78
N ALA A 14 11.27 -10.99 -38.34
CA ALA A 14 11.20 -9.73 -37.61
C ALA A 14 12.01 -9.82 -36.31
N VAL A 15 13.05 -9.00 -36.21
CA VAL A 15 13.82 -8.82 -34.98
C VAL A 15 12.91 -8.19 -33.93
N SER A 16 12.64 -8.93 -32.86
CA SER A 16 11.87 -8.46 -31.70
C SER A 16 12.51 -7.21 -31.10
N PRO A 17 11.73 -6.16 -30.75
CA PRO A 17 12.29 -4.97 -30.13
C PRO A 17 12.82 -5.28 -28.72
N ALA A 18 13.98 -4.70 -28.40
CA ALA A 18 14.65 -4.82 -27.11
C ALA A 18 13.74 -4.41 -25.93
N PRO A 19 13.93 -5.00 -24.73
CA PRO A 19 13.12 -4.66 -23.56
C PRO A 19 13.31 -3.19 -23.20
N SER A 20 12.21 -2.43 -23.26
CA SER A 20 12.17 -1.04 -22.79
C SER A 20 12.61 -0.97 -21.33
N SER A 21 13.55 -0.08 -21.04
CA SER A 21 14.04 0.18 -19.68
C SER A 21 12.87 0.39 -18.70
N PRO A 22 12.98 -0.06 -17.45
CA PRO A 22 11.92 0.12 -16.46
C PRO A 22 11.86 1.60 -16.10
N SER A 23 11.09 2.40 -16.87
CA SER A 23 10.86 3.80 -16.53
C SER A 23 10.22 3.83 -15.15
N PHE A 24 10.92 4.41 -14.19
CA PHE A 24 10.49 4.51 -12.80
C PHE A 24 9.30 5.49 -12.74
N ARG A 25 8.09 4.98 -13.00
CA ARG A 25 6.82 5.74 -13.02
C ARG A 25 6.44 6.34 -11.65
N LEU A 26 7.24 6.10 -10.62
CA LEU A 26 6.98 6.49 -9.24
C LEU A 26 6.84 8.01 -9.07
N PHE A 27 7.71 8.78 -9.73
CA PHE A 27 7.78 10.24 -9.58
C PHE A 27 6.82 11.02 -10.49
N ARG A 28 6.08 10.33 -11.38
CA ARG A 28 5.11 10.99 -12.27
C ARG A 28 3.71 11.10 -11.66
N SER A 29 3.45 10.38 -10.57
CA SER A 29 2.13 10.35 -9.95
C SER A 29 2.04 11.39 -8.82
N PRO A 30 1.12 12.37 -8.89
CA PRO A 30 1.02 13.44 -7.89
C PRO A 30 0.77 12.91 -6.47
N ILE A 31 0.02 11.80 -6.33
CA ILE A 31 -0.22 11.20 -5.02
C ILE A 31 1.05 10.60 -4.38
N HIS A 32 1.99 10.08 -5.16
CA HIS A 32 3.23 9.50 -4.63
C HIS A 32 4.16 10.60 -4.11
N LEU A 33 4.19 11.75 -4.79
CA LEU A 33 4.89 12.94 -4.31
C LEU A 33 4.24 13.49 -3.04
N PHE A 34 2.90 13.56 -3.00
CA PHE A 34 2.17 14.02 -1.83
C PHE A 34 2.43 13.16 -0.58
N VAL A 35 2.35 11.83 -0.70
CA VAL A 35 2.66 10.94 0.44
C VAL A 35 4.13 10.95 0.82
N LEU A 36 5.05 11.18 -0.12
CA LEU A 36 6.47 11.35 0.16
C LEU A 36 6.71 12.61 1.00
N VAL A 37 6.06 13.72 0.66
CA VAL A 37 6.12 14.96 1.47
C VAL A 37 5.61 14.70 2.88
N ILE A 38 4.45 14.04 3.03
CA ILE A 38 3.90 13.67 4.35
C ILE A 38 4.91 12.84 5.13
N LEU A 39 5.47 11.80 4.52
CA LEU A 39 6.45 10.92 5.13
C LEU A 39 7.67 11.69 5.64
N THR A 40 8.28 12.54 4.80
CA THR A 40 9.47 13.32 5.16
C THR A 40 9.16 14.31 6.28
N VAL A 41 8.03 15.02 6.21
CA VAL A 41 7.63 15.98 7.25
C VAL A 41 7.41 15.27 8.58
N LEU A 42 6.64 14.17 8.61
CA LEU A 42 6.34 13.45 9.85
C LEU A 42 7.57 12.77 10.46
N ALA A 43 8.50 12.29 9.63
CA ALA A 43 9.76 11.76 10.11
C ALA A 43 10.65 12.87 10.70
N ALA A 44 10.71 14.03 10.05
CA ALA A 44 11.53 15.16 10.50
C ALA A 44 10.99 15.84 11.77
N THR A 45 9.68 15.80 12.03
CA THR A 45 9.10 16.40 13.24
C THR A 45 9.32 15.60 14.52
N GLY A 46 9.88 14.38 14.44
CA GLY A 46 10.07 13.50 15.60
C GLY A 46 8.75 12.96 16.18
N MET A 47 7.65 13.04 15.43
CA MET A 47 6.33 12.55 15.86
C MET A 47 6.16 11.04 15.68
N VAL A 48 7.09 10.40 14.97
CA VAL A 48 7.07 8.98 14.62
C VAL A 48 8.15 8.26 15.43
N PRO A 49 7.85 7.13 16.10
CA PRO A 49 8.85 6.37 16.82
C PRO A 49 9.88 5.76 15.88
N ALA A 50 11.13 5.68 16.33
CA ALA A 50 12.24 5.10 15.55
C ALA A 50 11.97 3.66 15.08
N SER A 51 11.16 2.89 15.82
CA SER A 51 10.78 1.53 15.43
C SER A 51 9.93 1.47 14.16
N ASP A 52 9.10 2.48 13.88
CA ASP A 52 8.30 2.55 12.66
C ASP A 52 9.12 3.03 11.47
N ILE A 53 10.06 3.96 11.70
CA ILE A 53 11.04 4.38 10.69
C ILE A 53 11.94 3.19 10.33
N GLY A 54 12.45 2.48 11.33
CA GLY A 54 13.23 1.26 11.16
C GLY A 54 12.45 0.20 10.39
N PHE A 55 11.17 -0.04 10.73
CA PHE A 55 10.30 -0.94 9.96
C PHE A 55 10.20 -0.51 8.49
N ALA A 56 9.96 0.77 8.21
CA ALA A 56 9.85 1.28 6.84
C ALA A 56 11.14 1.05 6.05
N ILE A 57 12.30 1.40 6.63
CA ILE A 57 13.62 1.25 6.00
C ILE A 57 13.95 -0.24 5.77
N LEU A 58 13.78 -1.08 6.79
CA LEU A 58 14.09 -2.52 6.73
C LEU A 58 13.12 -3.28 5.81
N SER A 59 11.90 -2.78 5.62
CA SER A 59 10.93 -3.40 4.70
C SER A 59 11.42 -3.39 3.25
N ILE A 60 12.18 -2.37 2.83
CA ILE A 60 12.66 -2.22 1.46
C ILE A 60 13.57 -3.38 1.03
N PRO A 61 14.73 -3.63 1.70
CA PRO A 61 15.59 -4.75 1.34
C PRO A 61 14.90 -6.09 1.54
N TYR A 62 13.99 -6.22 2.51
CA TYR A 62 13.22 -7.46 2.70
C TYR A 62 12.24 -7.74 1.54
N ILE A 63 11.53 -6.73 1.07
CA ILE A 63 10.65 -6.84 -0.11
C ILE A 63 11.46 -7.19 -1.36
N TYR A 64 12.64 -6.58 -1.52
CA TYR A 64 13.57 -6.93 -2.59
C TYR A 64 14.03 -8.39 -2.47
N PHE A 65 14.42 -8.83 -1.28
CA PHE A 65 14.78 -10.22 -1.00
C PHE A 65 13.64 -11.18 -1.40
N LEU A 66 12.40 -10.91 -0.99
CA LEU A 66 11.24 -11.72 -1.39
C LEU A 66 11.07 -11.75 -2.92
N SER A 67 11.31 -10.65 -3.62
CA SER A 67 11.18 -10.56 -5.07
C SER A 67 12.24 -11.34 -5.84
N VAL A 68 13.43 -11.54 -5.27
CA VAL A 68 14.50 -12.29 -5.92
C VAL A 68 14.44 -13.77 -5.56
N PHE A 69 14.27 -14.08 -4.28
CA PHE A 69 14.49 -15.44 -3.77
C PHE A 69 13.20 -16.25 -3.61
N SER A 70 12.09 -15.63 -3.20
CA SER A 70 10.86 -16.36 -2.88
C SER A 70 9.85 -16.33 -4.03
N PHE A 71 9.70 -15.16 -4.66
CA PHE A 71 8.70 -14.93 -5.70
C PHE A 71 9.27 -14.10 -6.86
N PRO A 72 10.21 -14.68 -7.65
CA PRO A 72 10.74 -14.05 -8.85
C PRO A 72 9.63 -13.67 -9.84
N ALA A 73 9.85 -12.61 -10.61
CA ALA A 73 8.91 -12.18 -11.65
C ALA A 73 8.84 -13.23 -12.79
N LEU A 74 7.67 -13.85 -12.94
CA LEU A 74 7.42 -14.89 -13.94
C LEU A 74 6.91 -14.22 -15.23
N ALA A 75 7.84 -13.90 -16.14
CA ALA A 75 7.65 -13.37 -17.50
C ALA A 75 7.05 -11.94 -17.67
N PRO A 76 7.49 -11.17 -18.68
CA PRO A 76 6.94 -9.87 -19.04
C PRO A 76 5.64 -10.04 -19.85
N GLY A 77 4.57 -10.51 -19.20
CA GLY A 77 3.21 -10.50 -19.74
C GLY A 77 2.38 -9.41 -19.06
N PRO A 78 1.33 -8.84 -19.71
CA PRO A 78 0.44 -7.90 -19.06
C PRO A 78 -0.21 -8.60 -17.87
N SER A 79 0.29 -8.33 -16.67
CA SER A 79 -0.26 -8.88 -15.43
C SER A 79 -1.70 -8.41 -15.29
N PRO A 80 -2.72 -9.28 -15.52
CA PRO A 80 -4.09 -8.83 -15.49
C PRO A 80 -4.42 -8.54 -14.04
N SER A 81 -5.07 -7.41 -13.78
CA SER A 81 -5.52 -7.03 -12.44
C SER A 81 -6.17 -8.24 -11.75
N VAL A 82 -5.83 -8.49 -10.48
CA VAL A 82 -6.39 -9.61 -9.67
C VAL A 82 -7.91 -9.67 -9.73
N PHE A 83 -8.52 -8.51 -9.91
CA PHE A 83 -9.95 -8.35 -10.13
C PHE A 83 -10.17 -7.76 -11.52
N GLY A 84 -10.16 -8.60 -12.55
CA GLY A 84 -10.73 -8.24 -13.83
C GLY A 84 -12.23 -8.09 -13.64
N ASP A 85 -12.76 -6.88 -13.83
CA ASP A 85 -14.13 -6.60 -14.33
C ASP A 85 -14.54 -5.13 -14.13
N ARG A 86 -15.06 -4.52 -15.20
CA ARG A 86 -15.43 -3.09 -15.28
C ARG A 86 -16.66 -2.71 -14.42
N LYS A 87 -17.58 -3.65 -14.12
CA LYS A 87 -18.75 -3.41 -13.23
C LYS A 87 -18.38 -3.32 -11.73
N ARG A 88 -17.26 -3.95 -11.31
CA ARG A 88 -16.72 -3.89 -9.93
C ARG A 88 -16.06 -2.54 -9.60
N ASN A 89 -16.09 -1.58 -10.52
CA ASN A 89 -15.42 -0.30 -10.35
C ASN A 89 -16.11 0.60 -9.31
N ARG A 90 -17.44 0.62 -9.21
CA ARG A 90 -18.13 1.50 -8.23
C ARG A 90 -17.87 1.10 -6.78
N ILE A 91 -18.06 -0.17 -6.42
CA ILE A 91 -17.79 -0.65 -5.05
C ILE A 91 -16.32 -0.43 -4.68
N ARG A 92 -15.40 -0.73 -5.61
CA ARG A 92 -13.97 -0.50 -5.39
C ARG A 92 -13.65 0.99 -5.24
N ALA A 93 -14.23 1.86 -6.07
CA ALA A 93 -14.04 3.30 -5.98
C ALA A 93 -14.59 3.87 -4.67
N THR A 94 -15.79 3.45 -4.26
CA THR A 94 -16.37 3.81 -2.96
C THR A 94 -15.50 3.33 -1.81
N TYR A 95 -15.02 2.09 -1.85
CA TYR A 95 -14.11 1.56 -0.83
C TYR A 95 -12.81 2.36 -0.74
N VAL A 96 -12.20 2.68 -1.89
CA VAL A 96 -10.98 3.52 -1.94
C VAL A 96 -11.26 4.91 -1.38
N LEU A 97 -12.38 5.54 -1.76
CA LEU A 97 -12.77 6.84 -1.23
C LEU A 97 -12.97 6.80 0.29
N VAL A 98 -13.71 5.81 0.81
CA VAL A 98 -13.93 5.64 2.25
C VAL A 98 -12.61 5.41 2.97
N SER A 99 -11.70 4.60 2.42
CA SER A 99 -10.37 4.38 2.99
C SER A 99 -9.53 5.66 3.04
N ALA A 100 -9.62 6.51 2.02
CA ALA A 100 -8.92 7.79 1.97
C ALA A 100 -9.51 8.79 2.99
N ILE A 101 -10.84 8.83 3.15
CA ILE A 101 -11.47 9.68 4.17
C ILE A 101 -11.03 9.24 5.57
N ILE A 102 -11.18 7.95 5.89
CA ILE A 102 -10.92 7.43 7.25
C ILE A 102 -9.44 7.43 7.60
N GLY A 103 -8.58 6.99 6.68
CA GLY A 103 -7.16 6.78 6.95
C GLY A 103 -6.23 7.93 6.59
N LEU A 104 -6.66 8.87 5.73
CA LEU A 104 -5.82 9.96 5.26
C LEU A 104 -6.38 11.33 5.66
N TYR A 105 -7.58 11.70 5.18
CA TYR A 105 -8.10 13.05 5.35
C TYR A 105 -8.49 13.36 6.80
N LEU A 106 -9.19 12.46 7.49
CA LEU A 106 -9.58 12.69 8.89
C LEU A 106 -8.36 12.76 9.83
N PRO A 107 -7.36 11.87 9.74
CA PRO A 107 -6.12 12.01 10.51
C PRO A 107 -5.35 13.29 10.20
N ILE A 108 -5.27 13.72 8.94
CA ILE A 108 -4.65 15.02 8.59
C ILE A 108 -5.38 16.17 9.29
N ALA A 109 -6.72 16.21 9.21
CA ALA A 109 -7.51 17.26 9.85
C ALA A 109 -7.29 17.29 11.38
N TYR A 110 -7.27 16.12 12.03
CA TYR A 110 -6.99 16.00 13.47
C TYR A 110 -5.59 16.49 13.85
N ILE A 111 -4.57 16.16 13.04
CA ILE A 111 -3.21 16.63 13.23
C ILE A 111 -3.14 18.16 13.08
N LEU A 112 -3.73 18.72 12.02
CA LEU A 112 -3.74 20.16 11.78
C LEU A 112 -4.41 20.93 12.91
N GLU A 113 -5.60 20.49 13.35
CA GLU A 113 -6.30 21.07 14.49
C GLU A 113 -5.43 21.03 15.75
N GLY A 114 -4.74 19.92 16.02
CA GLY A 114 -3.81 19.83 17.15
C GLY A 114 -2.56 20.70 17.03
N VAL A 115 -2.03 20.89 15.83
CA VAL A 115 -0.93 21.84 15.59
C VAL A 115 -1.36 23.27 15.88
N PHE A 116 -2.55 23.68 15.42
CA PHE A 116 -3.11 25.02 15.73
C PHE A 116 -3.36 25.23 17.23
N ASN A 117 -3.76 24.18 17.94
CA ASN A 117 -4.01 24.22 19.38
C ASN A 117 -2.75 23.96 20.24
N GLY A 118 -1.58 23.72 19.64
CA GLY A 118 -0.33 23.42 20.34
C GLY A 118 -0.25 22.02 20.99
N ASP A 119 -1.22 21.13 20.75
CA ASP A 119 -1.31 19.80 21.33
C ASP A 119 -0.44 18.79 20.54
N ARG A 120 0.88 18.86 20.75
CA ARG A 120 1.85 17.98 20.08
C ARG A 120 1.76 16.53 20.55
N ASP A 121 1.41 16.28 21.81
CA ASP A 121 1.36 14.93 22.37
C ASP A 121 0.09 14.18 21.96
N GLY A 122 -1.05 14.86 21.86
CA GLY A 122 -2.31 14.27 21.43
C GLY A 122 -2.33 13.87 19.96
N ILE A 123 -1.53 14.52 19.10
CA ILE A 123 -1.46 14.22 17.66
C ILE A 123 -0.40 13.19 17.27
N LYS A 124 0.57 12.88 18.15
CA LYS A 124 1.64 11.88 17.89
C LYS A 124 1.08 10.53 17.39
N PRO A 125 0.06 9.94 18.01
CA PRO A 125 -0.47 8.66 17.54
C PRO A 125 -1.13 8.72 16.16
N ALA A 126 -1.82 9.83 15.84
CA ALA A 126 -2.40 10.07 14.52
C ALA A 126 -1.30 10.28 13.45
N ALA A 127 -0.23 11.01 13.79
CA ALA A 127 0.94 11.18 12.94
C ALA A 127 1.62 9.85 12.64
N ARG A 128 1.80 8.99 13.65
CA ARG A 128 2.34 7.64 13.50
C ARG A 128 1.51 6.80 12.51
N HIS A 129 0.19 6.83 12.64
CA HIS A 129 -0.73 6.17 11.71
C HIS A 129 -0.55 6.67 10.26
N LEU A 130 -0.55 7.99 10.09
CA LEU A 130 -0.45 8.64 8.79
C LEU A 130 0.90 8.36 8.10
N PHE A 131 1.98 8.31 8.87
CA PHE A 131 3.30 7.91 8.40
C PHE A 131 3.28 6.49 7.82
N LEU A 132 2.78 5.50 8.56
CA LEU A 132 2.71 4.11 8.10
C LEU A 132 1.81 3.93 6.88
N LEU A 133 0.69 4.66 6.79
CA LEU A 133 -0.16 4.65 5.60
C LEU A 133 0.57 5.25 4.38
N SER A 134 1.30 6.35 4.58
CA SER A 134 2.07 7.00 3.51
C SER A 134 3.19 6.09 3.00
N CYS A 135 3.93 5.42 3.90
CA CYS A 135 4.89 4.38 3.52
C CYS A 135 4.25 3.27 2.69
N GLN A 136 3.07 2.79 3.09
CA GLN A 136 2.37 1.74 2.35
C GLN A 136 2.04 2.18 0.93
N VAL A 137 1.41 3.35 0.77
CA VAL A 137 1.05 3.88 -0.55
C VAL A 137 2.27 4.05 -1.43
N PHE A 138 3.37 4.58 -0.86
CA PHE A 138 4.64 4.70 -1.56
C PHE A 138 5.18 3.32 -2.02
N MET A 139 5.23 2.33 -1.11
CA MET A 139 5.74 1.00 -1.41
C MET A 139 4.84 0.21 -2.38
N GLU A 140 3.52 0.43 -2.34
CA GLU A 140 2.61 -0.09 -3.35
C GLU A 140 2.94 0.48 -4.72
N GLY A 141 3.26 1.77 -4.81
CA GLY A 141 3.77 2.40 -6.04
C GLY A 141 5.03 1.74 -6.57
N VAL A 142 6.01 1.50 -5.69
CA VAL A 142 7.31 0.88 -6.04
C VAL A 142 7.09 -0.52 -6.59
N THR A 143 6.27 -1.30 -5.88
CA THR A 143 6.01 -2.70 -6.21
C THR A 143 4.98 -2.88 -7.34
N PHE A 144 4.26 -1.84 -7.76
CA PHE A 144 3.32 -1.95 -8.88
C PHE A 144 4.02 -2.11 -10.25
N SER A 145 5.34 -1.96 -10.31
CA SER A 145 6.12 -2.21 -11.52
C SER A 145 6.11 -3.69 -11.93
N GLN A 146 6.32 -3.98 -13.22
CA GLN A 146 6.39 -5.36 -13.73
C GLN A 146 7.58 -6.15 -13.18
N ALA A 147 8.49 -5.50 -12.44
CA ALA A 147 9.62 -6.13 -11.77
C ALA A 147 9.21 -6.94 -10.54
N PHE A 148 8.02 -6.72 -9.98
CA PHE A 148 7.56 -7.43 -8.78
C PHE A 148 6.39 -8.36 -9.08
N SER A 149 6.48 -9.57 -8.57
CA SER A 149 5.43 -10.57 -8.65
C SER A 149 4.21 -10.20 -7.80
N LEU A 150 3.08 -10.85 -8.10
CA LEU A 150 1.82 -10.58 -7.43
C LEU A 150 1.83 -10.88 -5.92
N PRO A 151 2.49 -11.96 -5.43
CA PRO A 151 2.61 -12.22 -3.99
C PRO A 151 3.39 -11.12 -3.26
N VAL A 152 4.47 -10.60 -3.84
CA VAL A 152 5.25 -9.49 -3.25
C VAL A 152 4.41 -8.23 -3.16
N ARG A 153 3.63 -7.93 -4.21
CA ARG A 153 2.68 -6.82 -4.21
C ARG A 153 1.55 -6.98 -3.19
N ALA A 154 1.15 -8.21 -2.90
CA ALA A 154 0.16 -8.50 -1.86
C ALA A 154 0.75 -8.43 -0.45
N PHE A 155 2.05 -8.73 -0.31
CA PHE A 155 2.75 -8.64 0.96
C PHE A 155 2.84 -7.21 1.49
N VAL A 156 3.07 -6.21 0.64
CA VAL A 156 3.18 -4.79 1.05
C VAL A 156 1.98 -4.32 1.90
N PRO A 157 0.72 -4.34 1.39
CA PRO A 157 -0.42 -3.91 2.19
C PRO A 157 -0.65 -4.80 3.42
N VAL A 158 -0.32 -6.09 3.37
CA VAL A 158 -0.44 -6.98 4.54
C VAL A 158 0.54 -6.56 5.65
N ALA A 159 1.82 -6.40 5.33
CA ALA A 159 2.86 -6.05 6.31
C ALA A 159 2.61 -4.68 6.95
N TYR A 160 2.33 -3.66 6.13
CA TYR A 160 2.06 -2.31 6.61
C TYR A 160 0.75 -2.23 7.40
N ASN A 161 -0.31 -2.93 6.97
CA ASN A 161 -1.58 -2.93 7.70
C ASN A 161 -1.45 -3.65 9.06
N SER A 162 -0.71 -4.76 9.13
CA SER A 162 -0.38 -5.43 10.39
C SER A 162 0.35 -4.49 11.35
N ARG A 163 1.41 -3.80 10.90
CA ARG A 163 2.15 -2.84 11.75
C ARG A 163 1.24 -1.68 12.20
N ARG A 164 0.41 -1.17 11.29
CA ARG A 164 -0.52 -0.08 11.56
C ARG A 164 -1.57 -0.44 12.61
N LEU A 165 -2.07 -1.67 12.65
CA LEU A 165 -3.03 -2.09 13.69
C LEU A 165 -2.44 -1.99 15.10
N PHE A 166 -1.17 -2.36 15.29
CA PHE A 166 -0.50 -2.14 16.58
C PHE A 166 -0.41 -0.64 16.92
N SER A 167 -0.07 0.20 15.94
CA SER A 167 -0.05 1.65 16.15
C SER A 167 -1.43 2.21 16.51
N ILE A 168 -2.51 1.73 15.88
CA ILE A 168 -3.88 2.18 16.21
C ILE A 168 -4.30 1.63 17.59
N ALA A 169 -3.85 0.43 17.98
CA ALA A 169 -4.12 -0.11 19.31
C ALA A 169 -3.44 0.73 20.40
N ASP A 170 -2.20 1.14 20.17
CA ASP A 170 -1.49 2.07 21.06
C ASP A 170 -2.19 3.43 21.11
N TRP A 171 -2.64 3.96 19.96
CA TRP A 171 -3.44 5.18 19.90
C TRP A 171 -4.75 5.06 20.68
N SER A 172 -5.45 3.93 20.55
CA SER A 172 -6.67 3.66 21.29
C SER A 172 -6.42 3.70 22.80
N ARG A 173 -5.39 2.99 23.26
CA ARG A 173 -5.03 2.98 24.69
C ARG A 173 -4.74 4.39 25.20
N SER A 174 -4.02 5.21 24.43
CA SER A 174 -3.71 6.58 24.86
C SER A 174 -4.94 7.50 24.88
N GLU A 175 -5.86 7.41 23.91
CA GLU A 175 -7.09 8.24 23.93
C GLU A 175 -8.06 7.84 25.05
N PHE A 176 -8.13 6.55 25.42
CA PHE A 176 -8.96 6.10 26.53
C PHE A 176 -8.33 6.42 27.90
N ALA A 177 -7.00 6.39 28.01
CA ALA A 177 -6.30 6.79 29.24
C ALA A 177 -6.48 8.27 29.59
N LYS A 178 -6.57 9.17 28.58
CA LYS A 178 -6.83 10.61 28.80
C LYS A 178 -8.17 10.89 29.51
N VAL A 179 -9.13 9.98 29.40
CA VAL A 179 -10.47 10.09 30.02
C VAL A 179 -10.39 10.00 31.53
N GLU A 180 -9.47 9.18 32.04
CA GLU A 180 -9.31 8.98 33.49
C GLU A 180 -8.65 10.19 34.16
N GLN A 181 -7.91 11.01 33.42
CA GLN A 181 -7.16 12.15 33.95
C GLN A 181 -7.87 13.50 33.80
N GLN A 182 -8.86 13.63 32.91
CA GLN A 182 -9.44 14.93 32.55
C GLN A 182 -10.96 14.95 32.75
N GLN A 183 -11.39 15.06 34.02
CA GLN A 183 -12.68 15.69 34.34
C GLN A 183 -12.51 17.20 34.14
N GLN A 184 -13.34 17.79 33.27
CA GLN A 184 -13.47 19.23 32.99
C GLN A 184 -12.60 19.79 31.85
N GLY A 185 -13.26 20.11 30.72
CA GLY A 185 -12.75 21.02 29.70
C GLY A 185 -12.60 20.43 28.29
N LEU A 186 -13.59 20.70 27.42
CA LEU A 186 -13.64 20.46 25.96
C LEU A 186 -13.80 19.01 25.45
N GLY A 187 -14.97 18.42 25.71
CA GLY A 187 -15.32 17.05 25.31
C GLY A 187 -15.36 16.75 23.80
N LEU A 188 -15.42 17.77 22.92
CA LEU A 188 -15.57 17.54 21.47
C LEU A 188 -14.30 16.97 20.83
N ARG A 189 -13.11 17.46 21.19
CA ARG A 189 -11.82 16.97 20.67
C ARG A 189 -11.53 15.55 21.14
N LEU A 190 -11.80 15.26 22.41
CA LEU A 190 -11.67 13.91 22.97
C LEU A 190 -12.64 12.93 22.30
N LEU A 191 -13.89 13.35 22.05
CA LEU A 191 -14.86 12.54 21.33
C LEU A 191 -14.45 12.31 19.87
N ALA A 192 -13.95 13.35 19.19
CA ALA A 192 -13.44 13.25 17.83
C ALA A 192 -12.24 12.30 17.74
N GLY A 193 -11.26 12.40 18.67
CA GLY A 193 -10.10 11.51 18.74
C GLY A 193 -10.50 10.05 18.96
N LYS A 194 -11.41 9.78 19.91
CA LYS A 194 -11.97 8.44 20.14
C LYS A 194 -12.70 7.89 18.92
N GLY A 195 -13.59 8.68 18.34
CA GLY A 195 -14.33 8.29 17.14
C GLY A 195 -13.40 7.97 15.97
N LEU A 196 -12.37 8.79 15.78
CA LEU A 196 -11.38 8.62 14.73
C LEU A 196 -10.53 7.36 14.91
N VAL A 197 -10.08 7.09 16.13
CA VAL A 197 -9.39 5.85 16.50
C VAL A 197 -10.26 4.64 16.21
N MET A 198 -11.50 4.64 16.69
CA MET A 198 -12.38 3.47 16.56
C MET A 198 -12.74 3.21 15.10
N ALA A 199 -12.99 4.26 14.33
CA ALA A 199 -13.22 4.16 12.89
C ALA A 199 -12.00 3.57 12.16
N ASN A 200 -10.80 4.06 12.47
CA ASN A 200 -9.57 3.51 11.89
C ASN A 200 -9.33 2.06 12.33
N MET A 201 -9.51 1.75 13.60
CA MET A 201 -9.34 0.39 14.11
C MET A 201 -10.28 -0.59 13.39
N ALA A 202 -11.57 -0.28 13.34
CA ALA A 202 -12.57 -1.12 12.69
C ALA A 202 -12.28 -1.28 11.19
N PHE A 203 -12.01 -0.17 10.49
CA PHE A 203 -11.78 -0.17 9.05
C PHE A 203 -10.52 -0.98 8.68
N TRP A 204 -9.40 -0.72 9.35
CA TRP A 204 -8.13 -1.36 9.02
C TRP A 204 -8.07 -2.82 9.50
N ALA A 205 -8.77 -3.17 10.59
CA ALA A 205 -8.92 -4.55 11.04
C ALA A 205 -9.76 -5.35 10.05
N PHE A 206 -10.90 -4.80 9.61
CA PHE A 206 -11.70 -5.41 8.54
C PHE A 206 -10.91 -5.55 7.24
N ASN A 207 -10.13 -4.52 6.86
CA ASN A 207 -9.27 -4.62 5.68
C ASN A 207 -8.26 -5.76 5.80
N LEU A 208 -7.61 -5.93 6.95
CA LEU A 208 -6.61 -6.99 7.13
C LEU A 208 -7.25 -8.38 7.19
N PHE A 209 -8.17 -8.58 8.13
CA PHE A 209 -8.74 -9.90 8.45
C PHE A 209 -9.92 -10.29 7.58
N GLY A 210 -10.65 -9.34 7.02
CA GLY A 210 -11.80 -9.58 6.14
C GLY A 210 -11.46 -9.58 4.64
N PHE A 211 -10.38 -8.92 4.23
CA PHE A 211 -10.03 -8.79 2.81
C PHE A 211 -8.60 -9.24 2.46
N LEU A 212 -7.57 -8.63 3.06
CA LEU A 212 -6.19 -8.86 2.65
C LEU A 212 -5.75 -10.31 2.87
N LEU A 213 -5.92 -10.82 4.09
CA LEU A 213 -5.53 -12.18 4.46
C LEU A 213 -6.45 -13.26 3.84
N PRO A 214 -7.78 -13.20 3.94
CA PRO A 214 -8.63 -14.30 3.46
C PRO A 214 -8.86 -14.29 1.94
N VAL A 215 -8.75 -13.12 1.28
CA VAL A 215 -9.18 -12.98 -0.12
C VAL A 215 -8.03 -12.58 -1.04
N TYR A 216 -7.34 -11.47 -0.73
CA TYR A 216 -6.34 -10.92 -1.65
C TYR A 216 -5.07 -11.76 -1.74
N LEU A 217 -4.49 -12.14 -0.59
CA LEU A 217 -3.27 -12.93 -0.52
C LEU A 217 -3.43 -14.33 -1.13
N PRO A 218 -4.48 -15.12 -0.84
CA PRO A 218 -4.69 -16.42 -1.47
C PRO A 218 -4.87 -16.33 -2.99
N ARG A 219 -5.60 -15.30 -3.47
CA ARG A 219 -5.75 -15.06 -4.92
C ARG A 219 -4.44 -14.67 -5.58
N ALA A 220 -3.61 -13.88 -4.90
CA ALA A 220 -2.29 -13.50 -5.39
C ALA A 220 -1.37 -14.72 -5.54
N LEU A 221 -1.31 -15.58 -4.52
CA LEU A 221 -0.54 -16.81 -4.51
C LEU A 221 -1.04 -17.80 -5.57
N LYS A 222 -2.35 -18.08 -5.60
CA LYS A 222 -2.95 -19.01 -6.58
C LYS A 222 -2.60 -18.61 -8.01
N ARG A 223 -2.71 -17.31 -8.33
CA ARG A 223 -2.40 -16.81 -9.68
C ARG A 223 -0.92 -16.93 -10.01
N TYR A 224 -0.04 -16.61 -9.06
CA TYR A 224 1.40 -16.73 -9.24
C TYR A 224 1.80 -18.18 -9.56
N TYR A 225 1.36 -19.14 -8.75
CA TYR A 225 1.68 -20.55 -8.96
C TYR A 225 1.04 -21.11 -10.24
N SER A 226 -0.17 -20.67 -10.62
CA SER A 226 -0.78 -21.10 -11.89
C SER A 226 0.06 -20.71 -13.12
N ILE A 227 0.64 -19.51 -13.12
CA ILE A 227 1.52 -19.04 -14.21
C ILE A 227 2.83 -19.84 -14.20
N ALA A 228 3.39 -20.09 -13.01
CA ALA A 228 4.62 -20.87 -12.83
C ALA A 228 4.50 -22.31 -13.37
N HIS A 229 3.32 -22.92 -13.22
CA HIS A 229 3.03 -24.24 -13.78
C HIS A 229 2.97 -24.19 -15.30
N THR A 230 2.18 -23.27 -15.87
CA THR A 230 2.04 -23.15 -17.33
C THR A 230 3.31 -22.75 -18.08
N SER A 231 4.30 -22.17 -17.40
CA SER A 231 5.59 -21.81 -18.02
C SER A 231 6.59 -22.96 -18.08
N LYS A 232 6.29 -24.09 -17.41
CA LYS A 232 7.15 -25.29 -17.40
C LYS A 232 6.73 -26.34 -18.43
N ASP A 233 5.50 -26.24 -18.94
CA ASP A 233 4.94 -27.06 -20.01
C ASP A 233 5.19 -26.39 -21.38
#